data_AF-A0A367QP94-F1
#
_entry.id   AF-A0A367QP94-F1
#
_cell.length_a   1.000
_cell.length_b   1.000
_cell.length_c   1.000
_cell.angle_alpha   90.00
_cell.angle_beta   90.00
_cell.angle_gamma   90.00
#
_symmetry.space_group_name_H-M   'P 1'
#
loop_
_entity.id
_entity.type
_entity.pdbx_description
1 polymer ?
#
loop_
_entity_poly.entity_id
_entity_poly.type
_entity_poly.pdbx_seq_one_letter_code
_entity_poly.pdbx_strand_id
1 'polypeptide(L)'
;MKSLLQTYLEQEIWILIREKWYFATIIGVWDDLLWFKHRTYNKETEEDTLWEMVVKISEVIAVDKVKSVISRKPDVLMSRLVETDQGTTDHH
;
A
#
# COMPACT_ATOMS: atom_id res chain seq x y z
N MET A 1 -7.82 0.07 13.53
CA MET A 1 -6.73 -0.01 12.54
C MET A 1 -5.44 -0.61 13.12
N LYS A 2 -4.94 -0.15 14.28
CA LYS A 2 -3.69 -0.66 14.90
C LYS A 2 -3.59 -2.19 15.01
N SER A 3 -4.62 -2.85 15.56
CA SER A 3 -4.65 -4.32 15.70
C SER A 3 -4.58 -5.05 14.37
N LEU A 4 -5.20 -4.50 13.33
CA LEU A 4 -5.16 -5.05 11.97
C LEU A 4 -3.76 -4.93 11.37
N LEU A 5 -3.11 -3.77 11.47
CA LEU A 5 -1.75 -3.57 10.96
C LEU A 5 -0.73 -4.49 11.63
N GLN A 6 -0.90 -4.77 12.93
CA GLN A 6 -0.07 -5.75 13.64
C GLN A 6 -0.19 -7.16 13.04
N THR A 7 -1.35 -7.54 12.49
CA THR A 7 -1.50 -8.85 11.81
C THR A 7 -0.73 -8.96 10.49
N TYR A 8 -0.24 -7.83 9.97
CA TYR A 8 0.51 -7.74 8.72
C TYR A 8 2.01 -7.48 8.92
N LEU A 9 2.51 -7.63 10.15
CA LEU A 9 3.94 -7.54 10.43
C LEU A 9 4.72 -8.52 9.52
N GLU A 10 5.80 -8.03 8.92
CA GLU A 10 6.67 -8.72 7.95
C GLU A 10 5.98 -9.21 6.67
N GLN A 11 4.72 -8.83 6.42
CA GLN A 11 4.00 -9.14 5.19
C GLN A 11 4.09 -7.98 4.20
N GLU A 12 4.10 -8.33 2.91
CA GLU A 12 3.94 -7.38 1.82
C GLU A 12 2.45 -7.10 1.57
N ILE A 13 2.09 -5.83 1.65
CA ILE A 13 0.71 -5.35 1.48
C ILE A 13 0.70 -4.03 0.72
N TRP A 14 -0.45 -3.70 0.12
CA TRP A 14 -0.69 -2.34 -0.34
C TRP A 14 -1.25 -1.51 0.80
N ILE A 15 -0.68 -0.32 1.01
CA ILE A 15 -1.14 0.64 2.02
C ILE A 15 -1.43 1.96 1.34
N LEU A 16 -2.64 2.50 1.53
CA LEU A 16 -3.00 3.84 1.11
C LEU A 16 -2.72 4.81 2.25
N ILE A 17 -1.77 5.70 2.04
CA ILE A 17 -1.42 6.76 3.00
C ILE A 17 -1.73 8.09 2.32
N ARG A 18 -2.63 8.87 2.92
CA ARG A 18 -3.20 10.07 2.29
C ARG A 18 -3.76 9.73 0.89
N GLU A 19 -3.14 10.19 -0.19
CA GLU A 19 -3.63 9.97 -1.55
C GLU A 19 -2.71 9.05 -2.37
N LYS A 20 -1.78 8.36 -1.73
CA LYS A 20 -0.77 7.55 -2.42
C LYS A 20 -0.72 6.11 -1.91
N TRP A 21 -0.71 5.18 -2.85
CA TRP A 21 -0.51 3.76 -2.60
C TRP A 21 0.97 3.41 -2.52
N TYR A 22 1.31 2.58 -1.54
CA TYR A 22 2.64 2.05 -1.31
C TYR A 22 2.58 0.53 -1.26
N PHE A 23 3.41 -0.13 -2.05
CA PHE A 23 3.66 -1.56 -1.89
C PHE A 23 4.73 -1.70 -0.81
N ALA A 24 4.28 -2.14 0.37
CA ALA A 24 5.03 -1.97 1.60
C ALA A 24 5.15 -3.26 2.39
N THR A 25 6.29 -3.43 3.06
CA THR A 25 6.52 -4.44 4.08
C THR A 25 6.44 -3.77 5.44
N ILE A 26 5.46 -4.14 6.28
CA ILE A 26 5.38 -3.58 7.64
C ILE A 26 6.49 -4.19 8.49
N ILE A 27 7.27 -3.35 9.17
CA ILE A 27 8.41 -3.76 10.01
C ILE A 27 8.11 -3.53 11.49
N GLY A 28 7.25 -2.56 11.80
CA GLY A 28 6.89 -2.23 13.16
C GLY A 28 5.59 -1.47 13.25
N VAL A 29 4.85 -1.73 14.32
CA VAL A 29 3.64 -0.97 14.70
C VAL A 29 3.76 -0.63 16.18
N TRP A 30 3.99 0.64 16.50
CA TRP A 30 4.16 1.11 17.88
C TRP A 30 3.18 2.23 18.16
N ASP A 31 2.48 2.18 19.29
CA ASP A 31 1.53 3.22 19.70
C ASP A 31 0.59 3.68 18.57
N ASP A 32 0.79 4.86 18.02
CA ASP A 32 0.06 5.46 16.91
C ASP A 32 0.89 5.57 15.62
N LEU A 33 2.04 4.92 15.55
CA LEU A 33 2.99 4.92 14.44
C LEU A 33 3.02 3.58 13.70
N LEU A 34 3.15 3.68 12.37
CA LEU A 34 3.38 2.58 11.45
C LEU A 34 4.76 2.74 10.82
N TRP A 35 5.62 1.75 10.99
CA TRP A 35 6.93 1.65 10.33
C TRP A 35 6.86 0.61 9.21
N PHE A 36 7.21 1.02 8.00
CA PHE A 36 7.23 0.16 6.84
C PHE A 36 8.41 0.45 5.90
N LYS A 37 8.74 -0.55 5.10
CA LYS A 37 9.64 -0.46 3.95
C LYS A 37 8.83 -0.41 2.67
N HIS A 38 9.25 0.37 1.68
CA HIS A 38 8.72 0.26 0.33
C HIS A 38 9.83 0.44 -0.70
N ARG A 39 9.63 -0.09 -1.90
CA ARG A 39 10.57 0.06 -3.01
C ARG A 39 10.04 1.02 -4.06
N THR A 40 10.95 1.72 -4.72
CA THR A 40 10.65 2.49 -5.92
C THR A 40 11.64 2.12 -7.00
N TYR A 41 11.13 1.71 -8.16
CA TYR A 41 11.95 1.39 -9.32
C TYR A 41 11.96 2.56 -10.30
N ASN A 42 13.15 3.11 -10.57
CA ASN A 42 13.34 4.11 -11.61
C ASN A 42 13.62 3.42 -12.96
N LYS A 43 12.70 3.57 -13.91
CA LYS A 43 12.82 2.96 -15.24
C LYS A 43 13.92 3.58 -16.10
N GLU A 44 14.30 4.83 -15.85
CA GLU A 44 15.29 5.55 -16.66
C GLU A 44 16.72 5.18 -16.24
N THR A 45 16.94 4.94 -14.95
CA THR A 45 18.26 4.62 -14.39
C THR A 45 18.42 3.14 -14.01
N GLU A 46 17.36 2.34 -14.17
CA GLU A 46 17.25 0.95 -13.69
C GLU A 46 17.54 0.76 -12.19
N GLU A 47 17.41 1.84 -11.41
CA GLU A 47 17.73 1.84 -9.98
C GLU A 47 16.53 1.35 -9.14
N ASP A 48 16.79 0.39 -8.24
CA ASP A 48 15.84 -0.05 -7.22
C ASP A 48 16.22 0.57 -5.87
N THR A 49 15.43 1.55 -5.42
CA THR A 49 15.67 2.25 -4.16
C THR A 49 14.73 1.72 -3.07
N LEU A 50 15.31 1.28 -1.95
CA LEU A 50 14.57 0.87 -0.75
C LEU A 50 14.41 2.06 0.20
N TRP A 51 13.17 2.35 0.57
CA TRP A 51 12.83 3.41 1.50
C TRP A 51 12.31 2.84 2.81
N GLU A 52 12.65 3.48 3.92
CA GLU A 52 12.06 3.23 5.23
C GLU A 52 11.25 4.45 5.64
N MET A 53 9.97 4.26 6.00
CA MET A 53 9.07 5.35 6.38
C MET A 53 8.35 5.04 7.69
N VAL A 54 8.23 6.07 8.53
CA VAL A 54 7.41 6.05 9.75
C VAL A 54 6.31 7.09 9.60
N VAL A 55 5.06 6.65 9.67
CA VAL A 55 3.87 7.52 9.52
C VAL A 55 2.92 7.32 10.68
N LYS A 56 1.99 8.26 10.89
CA LYS A 56 0.92 8.04 11.86
C LYS A 56 -0.10 7.06 11.30
N ILE A 57 -0.55 6.13 12.13
CA ILE A 57 -1.62 5.17 11.78
C ILE A 57 -2.89 5.90 11.36
N SER A 58 -3.15 7.11 11.88
CA SER A 58 -4.29 7.94 11.48
C SER A 58 -4.23 8.43 10.04
N GLU A 59 -3.06 8.39 9.39
CA GLU A 59 -2.88 8.77 7.98
C GLU A 59 -3.10 7.59 7.03
N VAL A 60 -3.20 6.38 7.57
CA VAL A 60 -3.51 5.16 6.81
C VAL A 60 -5.01 5.10 6.57
N ILE A 61 -5.40 5.21 5.31
CA ILE A 61 -6.82 5.23 4.91
C ILE A 61 -7.30 3.83 4.57
N ALA A 62 -6.48 3.03 3.89
CA ALA A 62 -6.84 1.68 3.49
C ALA A 62 -5.63 0.73 3.45
N VAL A 63 -5.92 -0.56 3.56
CA VAL A 63 -4.96 -1.64 3.40
C VAL A 63 -5.58 -2.69 2.47
N ASP A 64 -4.84 -3.12 1.46
CA ASP A 64 -5.22 -4.23 0.59
C ASP A 64 -4.22 -5.38 0.72
N LYS A 65 -4.75 -6.55 1.08
CA LYS A 65 -3.96 -7.77 1.27
C LYS A 65 -3.77 -8.44 -0.08
N VAL A 66 -2.63 -8.19 -0.72
CA VAL A 66 -2.26 -8.92 -1.93
C VAL A 66 -1.99 -10.38 -1.56
N LYS A 67 -2.97 -11.28 -1.79
CA LYS A 67 -2.64 -12.69 -2.04
C LYS A 67 -1.92 -12.71 -3.38
N SER A 68 -0.59 -12.76 -3.32
CA SER A 68 0.32 -12.84 -4.47
C SER A 68 -0.25 -13.72 -5.58
N VAL A 69 -0.80 -13.08 -6.61
CA VAL A 69 -0.87 -13.67 -7.94
C VAL A 69 0.29 -13.02 -8.66
N ILE A 70 1.38 -13.77 -8.78
CA ILE A 70 2.51 -13.42 -9.62
C ILE A 70 1.95 -13.15 -11.02
N SER A 71 1.74 -11.89 -11.39
CA SER A 71 1.59 -11.52 -12.79
C SER A 71 1.73 -10.01 -13.01
N ARG A 72 2.95 -9.64 -13.38
CA ARG A 72 3.29 -8.70 -14.46
C ARG A 72 2.50 -7.39 -14.51
N LYS A 73 3.25 -6.34 -14.20
CA LYS A 73 3.03 -4.91 -14.46
C LYS A 73 2.24 -4.15 -13.37
N PRO A 74 2.83 -3.07 -12.80
CA PRO A 74 2.12 -2.17 -11.89
C PRO A 74 0.89 -1.51 -12.52
N ASP A 75 0.78 -1.54 -13.86
CA ASP A 75 -0.34 -0.98 -14.62
C ASP A 75 -1.69 -1.66 -14.32
N VAL A 76 -1.70 -2.97 -14.00
CA VAL A 76 -2.95 -3.73 -13.81
C VAL A 76 -3.61 -3.48 -12.44
N LEU A 77 -2.81 -3.24 -11.41
CA LEU A 77 -3.31 -2.92 -10.06
C LEU A 77 -3.92 -1.51 -10.01
N MET A 78 -3.30 -0.54 -10.68
CA MET A 78 -3.85 0.81 -10.79
C MET A 78 -5.17 0.83 -11.57
N SER A 79 -5.35 -0.01 -12.60
CA SER A 79 -6.63 -0.14 -13.31
C SER A 79 -7.79 -0.55 -12.39
N ARG A 80 -7.57 -1.49 -11.46
CA ARG A 80 -8.64 -1.95 -10.55
C ARG A 80 -8.97 -0.95 -9.45
N LEU A 81 -7.98 -0.19 -8.98
CA LEU A 81 -8.21 0.88 -8.01
C LEU A 81 -8.98 2.05 -8.64
N VAL A 82 -8.70 2.38 -9.91
CA VAL A 82 -9.47 3.39 -10.67
C VAL A 82 -10.89 2.93 -10.97
N GLU A 83 -11.11 1.65 -11.26
CA GLU A 83 -12.45 1.10 -11.46
C GLU A 83 -13.32 1.14 -10.20
N THR A 84 -12.72 1.19 -9.00
CA THR A 84 -13.47 1.24 -7.74
C THR A 84 -13.97 2.66 -7.40
N ASP A 85 -13.51 3.70 -8.13
CA ASP A 85 -13.95 5.08 -7.94
C ASP A 85 -15.11 5.49 -8.88
N GLN A 86 -15.57 4.58 -9.75
CA GLN A 86 -16.72 4.80 -10.66
C GLN A 86 -18.00 4.05 -10.25
N GLY A 87 -18.09 3.56 -9.01
CA GLY A 87 -19.20 2.71 -8.54
C GLY A 87 -20.26 3.39 -7.67
N THR A 88 -20.35 4.72 -7.62
CA THR A 88 -21.44 5.42 -6.91
C THR A 88 -22.13 6.45 -7.80
N THR A 89 -22.82 5.98 -8.83
CA THR A 89 -23.86 6.78 -9.49
C THR A 89 -25.00 5.86 -9.92
N ASP A 90 -26.22 6.40 -9.82
CA ASP A 90 -27.56 5.85 -10.12
C ASP A 90 -28.19 5.05 -8.96
N HIS A 91 -29.16 5.57 -8.17
CA HIS A 91 -30.37 6.37 -8.50
C HIS A 91 -31.22 5.76 -9.60
N HIS A 92 -31.95 4.68 -9.27
CA HIS A 92 -33.37 4.53 -9.62
C HIS A 92 -34.06 3.46 -8.76
#